data_AF-A0A814BEJ8-F1
#
_entry.id   AF-A0A814BEJ8-F1
#
_cell.length_a   1.000
_cell.length_b   1.000
_cell.length_c   1.000
_cell.angle_alpha   90.00
_cell.angle_beta   90.00
_cell.angle_gamma   90.00
#
_symmetry.space_group_name_H-M   'P 1'
#
loop_
_entity.id
_entity.type
_entity.pdbx_description
1 polymer ?
#
loop_
_entity_poly.entity_id
_entity_poly.type
_entity_poly.pdbx_seq_one_letter_code
_entity_poly.pdbx_strand_id
1 'polypeptide(L)'
;MLSADRAEPERASEQPRIWSTYISVTFYLIYYGEFYSIEQGNFVLENDVDLANIVAEYDTIIAFSVTKWVHLNFGDPGLKRFFKRVYQSLLPGGSFLLEPQPWSSYRLKRRMTKELTEMYNQIEFKPTEFVSYLLSTEVGFETCTTIATPDNTHKGFQRSMFLFVKSASTVDQ
;
A
#
# COMPACT_ATOMS: atom_id res chain seq x y z
N MET A 1 -2.70 34.41 45.00
CA MET A 1 -3.90 33.73 44.46
C MET A 1 -4.03 34.17 43.01
N LEU A 2 -3.68 33.29 42.07
CA LEU A 2 -3.99 33.28 40.63
C LEU A 2 -3.12 32.19 40.00
N SER A 3 -3.59 30.95 40.06
CA SER A 3 -3.09 29.82 39.29
C SER A 3 -3.70 29.89 37.89
N ALA A 4 -2.87 30.06 36.87
CA ALA A 4 -3.29 29.95 35.48
C ALA A 4 -3.35 28.46 35.10
N ASP A 5 -4.56 27.96 34.91
CA ASP A 5 -4.83 26.67 34.27
C ASP A 5 -4.25 26.69 32.85
N ARG A 6 -3.14 25.98 32.63
CA ARG A 6 -2.76 25.54 31.29
C ARG A 6 -3.59 24.31 30.97
N ALA A 7 -4.61 24.49 30.15
CA ALA A 7 -5.29 23.38 29.49
C ALA A 7 -4.26 22.62 28.64
N GLU A 8 -4.10 21.32 28.90
CA GLU A 8 -3.37 20.41 28.02
C GLU A 8 -4.08 20.35 26.66
N PRO A 9 -3.33 20.28 25.53
CA PRO A 9 -3.95 20.11 24.24
C PRO A 9 -4.66 18.76 24.18
N GLU A 10 -5.94 18.81 23.83
CA GLU A 10 -6.83 17.68 23.60
C GLU A 10 -6.17 16.72 22.60
N ARG A 11 -5.82 15.50 23.04
CA ARG A 11 -5.33 14.43 22.15
C ARG A 11 -6.36 14.25 21.04
N ALA A 12 -5.94 14.45 19.80
CA ALA A 12 -6.69 14.06 18.63
C ALA A 12 -7.21 12.63 18.83
N SER A 13 -8.51 12.45 18.61
CA SER A 13 -9.21 11.20 18.83
C SER A 13 -8.59 10.08 18.00
N GLU A 14 -7.79 9.24 18.66
CA GLU A 14 -7.39 7.95 18.10
C GLU A 14 -8.67 7.13 17.93
N GLN A 15 -9.24 7.15 16.72
CA GLN A 15 -10.21 6.14 16.34
C GLN A 15 -9.53 4.78 16.55
N PRO A 16 -10.18 3.82 17.22
CA PRO A 16 -9.55 2.56 17.57
C PRO A 16 -9.28 1.77 16.28
N ARG A 17 -8.07 1.92 15.72
CA ARG A 17 -7.61 1.09 14.62
C ARG A 17 -7.39 -0.31 15.20
N ILE A 18 -7.95 -1.31 14.54
CA ILE A 18 -8.19 -2.71 14.97
C ILE A 18 -6.87 -3.52 15.22
N TRP A 19 -5.74 -2.90 15.54
CA TRP A 19 -4.41 -3.42 15.15
C TRP A 19 -3.33 -3.54 16.22
N SER A 20 -3.66 -3.66 17.51
CA SER A 20 -2.59 -3.99 18.48
C SER A 20 -2.17 -5.46 18.50
N THR A 21 -2.88 -6.40 17.85
CA THR A 21 -2.60 -7.84 18.09
C THR A 21 -2.43 -8.76 16.90
N TYR A 22 -2.67 -8.36 15.63
CA TYR A 22 -2.61 -9.35 14.55
C TYR A 22 -1.82 -9.02 13.28
N ILE A 23 -1.53 -7.76 12.94
CA ILE A 23 -0.61 -7.43 11.83
C ILE A 23 0.06 -6.08 12.11
N SER A 24 1.08 -6.06 12.98
CA SER A 24 2.19 -5.10 12.84
C SER A 24 3.25 -5.77 12.01
N VAL A 25 3.09 -5.78 10.69
CA VAL A 25 4.20 -6.08 9.79
C VAL A 25 4.02 -5.26 8.52
N THR A 26 4.41 -4.00 8.58
CA THR A 26 5.02 -3.38 7.40
C THR A 26 6.50 -3.32 7.71
N PHE A 27 7.25 -4.30 7.22
CA PHE A 27 8.69 -4.16 7.09
C PHE A 27 8.93 -3.62 5.68
N TYR A 28 9.44 -2.40 5.57
CA TYR A 28 10.16 -2.03 4.37
C TYR A 28 11.54 -2.65 4.49
N LEU A 29 11.85 -3.57 3.60
CA LEU A 29 13.24 -3.91 3.36
C LEU A 29 13.76 -2.85 2.39
N ILE A 30 14.48 -1.86 2.92
CA ILE A 30 15.15 -0.86 2.10
C ILE A 30 16.57 -1.38 1.86
N TYR A 31 16.93 -1.61 0.60
CA TYR A 31 18.24 -2.13 0.21
C TYR A 31 19.08 -0.99 -0.36
N TYR A 32 20.21 -0.68 0.29
CA TYR A 32 21.25 0.20 -0.25
C TYR A 32 22.54 -0.61 -0.43
N GLY A 33 22.65 -1.40 -1.50
CA GLY A 33 23.86 -2.22 -1.73
C GLY A 33 24.10 -3.25 -0.63
N GLU A 34 25.14 -3.08 0.20
CA GLU A 34 25.52 -4.02 1.27
C GLU A 34 24.75 -3.82 2.60
N PHE A 35 23.92 -2.78 2.69
CA PHE A 35 23.21 -2.42 3.92
C PHE A 35 21.69 -2.58 3.78
N TYR A 36 21.06 -3.11 4.83
CA TYR A 36 19.61 -3.14 4.98
C TYR A 36 19.21 -2.33 6.22
N SER A 37 18.13 -1.57 6.10
CA SER A 37 17.40 -1.02 7.25
C SER A 37 16.01 -1.65 7.32
N ILE A 38 15.51 -1.79 8.54
CA ILE A 38 14.15 -2.27 8.80
C ILE A 38 13.45 -1.18 9.60
N GLU A 39 12.41 -0.62 9.01
CA GLU A 39 11.59 0.41 9.63
C GLU A 39 10.19 -0.12 9.91
N GLN A 40 9.65 0.25 11.07
CA GLN A 40 8.26 -0.02 11.44
C GLN A 40 7.43 1.22 11.15
N GLY A 41 6.43 1.09 10.28
CA GLY A 41 5.53 2.20 9.96
C GLY A 41 4.32 1.77 9.14
N ASN A 42 3.39 2.69 8.93
CA ASN A 42 2.28 2.52 8.00
C ASN A 42 2.61 3.21 6.66
N PHE A 43 2.56 2.47 5.55
CA PHE A 43 2.75 3.11 4.23
C PHE A 43 1.58 4.00 3.84
N VAL A 44 0.39 3.63 4.30
CA VAL A 44 -0.83 4.31 3.87
C VAL A 44 -0.86 5.63 4.61
N LEU A 45 -0.55 6.71 3.88
CA LEU A 45 -0.65 8.08 4.40
C LEU A 45 -2.08 8.34 4.85
N GLU A 46 -2.28 9.27 5.78
CA GLU A 46 -3.60 9.56 6.31
C GLU A 46 -4.46 10.33 5.30
N ASN A 47 -3.83 11.21 4.52
CA ASN A 47 -4.52 12.09 3.59
C ASN A 47 -3.80 12.15 2.22
N ASP A 48 -4.56 12.53 1.19
CA ASP A 48 -4.03 12.66 -0.18
C ASP A 48 -3.08 13.87 -0.31
N VAL A 49 -3.23 14.89 0.54
CA VAL A 49 -2.36 16.08 0.55
C VAL A 49 -0.91 15.70 0.84
N ASP A 50 -0.69 14.67 1.66
CA ASP A 50 0.65 14.22 2.04
C ASP A 50 1.41 13.57 0.88
N LEU A 51 0.72 13.14 -0.19
CA LEU A 51 1.34 12.61 -1.40
C LEU A 51 2.22 13.65 -2.09
N ALA A 52 1.91 14.95 -1.97
CA ALA A 52 2.70 16.01 -2.59
C ALA A 52 4.10 16.15 -1.99
N ASN A 53 4.31 15.63 -0.78
CA ASN A 53 5.58 15.73 -0.03
C ASN A 53 6.46 14.49 -0.18
N ILE A 54 6.03 13.48 -0.95
CA ILE A 54 6.81 12.26 -1.17
C ILE A 54 7.98 12.55 -2.10
N VAL A 55 9.19 12.24 -1.62
CA VAL A 55 10.43 12.34 -2.39
C VAL A 55 10.71 10.98 -3.03
N ALA A 56 11.20 10.99 -4.27
CA ALA A 56 11.62 9.77 -4.96
C ALA A 56 12.98 9.31 -4.42
N GLU A 57 13.04 8.11 -3.89
CA GLU A 57 14.21 7.58 -3.16
C GLU A 57 14.58 6.15 -3.56
N TYR A 58 13.70 5.44 -4.28
CA TYR A 58 13.86 4.01 -4.53
C TYR A 58 13.92 3.68 -6.02
N ASP A 59 14.86 2.81 -6.41
CA ASP A 59 14.88 2.20 -7.74
C ASP A 59 13.81 1.11 -7.88
N THR A 60 13.52 0.40 -6.80
CA THR A 60 12.55 -0.70 -6.79
C THR A 60 11.77 -0.74 -5.49
N ILE A 61 10.46 -0.92 -5.60
CA ILE A 61 9.56 -1.18 -4.46
C ILE A 61 8.89 -2.53 -4.67
N ILE A 62 8.78 -3.31 -3.59
CA ILE A 62 8.16 -4.63 -3.60
C ILE A 62 6.94 -4.63 -2.69
N ALA A 63 5.79 -5.04 -3.22
CA ALA A 63 4.54 -5.22 -2.48
C ALA A 63 3.99 -6.62 -2.72
N PHE A 64 4.60 -7.60 -2.05
CA PHE A 64 4.13 -8.98 -2.12
C PHE A 64 3.15 -9.29 -1.00
N SER A 65 1.96 -9.76 -1.37
CA SER A 65 0.97 -10.21 -0.40
C SER A 65 0.51 -9.14 0.63
N VAL A 66 0.55 -7.86 0.28
CA VAL A 66 0.13 -6.77 1.18
C VAL A 66 -1.17 -6.08 0.77
N THR A 67 -1.53 -6.09 -0.52
CA THR A 67 -2.65 -5.27 -1.03
C THR A 67 -3.97 -5.60 -0.37
N LYS A 68 -4.29 -6.88 -0.15
CA LYS A 68 -5.51 -7.26 0.59
C LYS A 68 -5.61 -6.62 1.96
N TRP A 69 -4.49 -6.57 2.69
CA TRP A 69 -4.48 -6.05 4.05
C TRP A 69 -4.62 -4.54 4.07
N VAL A 70 -3.93 -3.85 3.15
CA VAL A 70 -4.13 -2.41 2.94
C VAL A 70 -5.60 -2.13 2.61
N HIS A 71 -6.16 -2.91 1.69
CA HIS A 71 -7.49 -2.70 1.15
C HIS A 71 -8.62 -2.95 2.16
N LEU A 72 -8.51 -4.03 2.95
CA LEU A 72 -9.47 -4.31 4.02
C LEU A 72 -9.38 -3.32 5.19
N ASN A 73 -8.28 -2.56 5.30
CA ASN A 73 -8.07 -1.62 6.40
C ASN A 73 -8.41 -0.18 6.07
N PHE A 74 -8.10 0.22 4.86
CA PHE A 74 -8.18 1.62 4.44
C PHE A 74 -9.12 1.81 3.24
N GLY A 75 -9.82 0.74 2.84
CA GLY A 75 -10.75 0.75 1.72
C GLY A 75 -10.07 1.05 0.39
N ASP A 76 -10.90 1.34 -0.60
CA ASP A 76 -10.44 1.77 -1.93
C ASP A 76 -9.59 3.05 -1.87
N PRO A 77 -9.94 4.10 -1.10
CA PRO A 77 -9.13 5.31 -1.04
C PRO A 77 -7.72 5.04 -0.53
N GLY A 78 -7.58 4.25 0.54
CA GLY A 78 -6.28 3.94 1.11
C GLY A 78 -5.42 3.05 0.21
N LEU A 79 -6.01 2.08 -0.50
CA LEU A 79 -5.26 1.28 -1.46
C LEU A 79 -4.80 2.11 -2.67
N LYS A 80 -5.67 3.00 -3.17
CA LYS A 80 -5.28 3.93 -4.25
C LYS A 80 -4.16 4.87 -3.80
N ARG A 81 -4.24 5.40 -2.57
CA ARG A 81 -3.19 6.23 -1.98
C ARG A 81 -1.88 5.47 -1.80
N PHE A 82 -1.95 4.21 -1.35
CA PHE A 82 -0.80 3.32 -1.29
C PHE A 82 -0.10 3.22 -2.66
N PHE A 83 -0.84 2.95 -3.73
CA PHE A 83 -0.28 2.88 -5.08
C PHE A 83 0.31 4.19 -5.57
N LYS A 84 -0.34 5.33 -5.31
CA LYS A 84 0.19 6.65 -5.65
C LYS A 84 1.49 6.95 -4.90
N ARG A 85 1.56 6.63 -3.61
CA ARG A 85 2.79 6.77 -2.81
C ARG A 85 3.91 5.91 -3.37
N VAL A 86 3.63 4.64 -3.74
CA VAL A 86 4.63 3.77 -4.40
C VAL A 86 5.20 4.46 -5.63
N TYR A 87 4.33 4.93 -6.55
CA TYR A 87 4.76 5.58 -7.78
C TYR A 87 5.61 6.84 -7.53
N GLN A 88 5.21 7.68 -6.56
CA GLN A 88 5.94 8.90 -6.21
C GLN A 88 7.29 8.62 -5.54
N SER A 89 7.37 7.54 -4.76
CA SER A 89 8.60 7.14 -4.07
C SER A 89 9.64 6.54 -5.03
N LEU A 90 9.24 6.13 -6.24
CA LEU A 90 10.14 5.57 -7.25
C LEU A 90 10.87 6.67 -8.03
N LEU A 91 12.18 6.48 -8.23
CA LEU A 91 12.98 7.26 -9.17
C LEU A 91 12.48 7.09 -10.63
N PRO A 92 12.78 8.02 -11.55
CA PRO A 92 12.55 7.80 -12.98
C PRO A 92 13.20 6.49 -13.45
N GLY A 93 12.47 5.68 -14.22
CA GLY A 93 12.91 4.33 -14.61
C GLY A 93 12.72 3.27 -13.52
N GLY A 94 12.28 3.66 -12.33
CA GLY A 94 12.07 2.76 -11.19
C GLY A 94 10.98 1.72 -11.42
N SER A 95 11.06 0.63 -10.67
CA SER A 95 10.23 -0.57 -10.84
C SER A 95 9.36 -0.86 -9.62
N PHE A 96 8.12 -1.28 -9.86
CA PHE A 96 7.22 -1.76 -8.82
C PHE A 96 6.86 -3.23 -9.04
N LEU A 97 7.27 -4.07 -8.09
CA LEU A 97 6.95 -5.50 -8.06
C LEU A 97 5.72 -5.74 -7.19
N LEU A 98 4.64 -6.20 -7.80
CA LEU A 98 3.35 -6.40 -7.15
C LEU A 98 2.89 -7.86 -7.24
N GLU A 99 2.56 -8.46 -6.10
CA GLU A 99 1.88 -9.77 -6.03
C GLU A 99 0.55 -9.58 -5.27
N PRO A 100 -0.55 -9.26 -5.98
CA PRO A 100 -1.83 -9.01 -5.34
C PRO A 100 -2.51 -10.32 -4.96
N GLN A 101 -3.18 -10.34 -3.81
CA GLN A 101 -4.06 -11.46 -3.48
C GLN A 101 -5.33 -11.47 -4.35
N PRO A 102 -5.84 -12.65 -4.71
CA PRO A 102 -7.13 -12.75 -5.38
C PRO A 102 -8.28 -12.37 -4.44
N TRP A 103 -9.35 -11.82 -5.02
CA TRP A 103 -10.56 -11.41 -4.30
C TRP A 103 -11.17 -12.54 -3.45
N SER A 104 -11.10 -13.79 -3.93
CA SER A 104 -11.58 -14.97 -3.19
C SER A 104 -10.97 -15.10 -1.79
N SER A 105 -9.72 -14.65 -1.60
CA SER A 105 -9.02 -14.70 -0.31
C SER A 105 -9.46 -13.61 0.68
N TYR A 106 -10.14 -12.55 0.22
CA TYR A 106 -10.69 -11.50 1.06
C TYR A 106 -11.88 -12.04 1.87
N ARG A 107 -12.74 -12.83 1.22
CA ARG A 107 -13.96 -13.41 1.81
C ARG A 107 -13.69 -14.27 3.05
N LEU A 108 -12.54 -14.92 3.11
CA LEU A 108 -12.12 -15.74 4.26
C LEU A 108 -11.72 -14.88 5.46
N LYS A 109 -11.11 -13.72 5.23
CA LYS A 109 -10.54 -12.88 6.29
C LYS A 109 -11.48 -11.79 6.79
N ARG A 110 -12.48 -11.39 6.01
CA ARG A 110 -13.48 -10.38 6.43
C ARG A 110 -14.22 -10.72 7.74
N ARG A 111 -14.40 -12.01 8.05
CA ARG A 111 -15.16 -12.49 9.22
C ARG A 111 -14.41 -12.35 10.55
N MET A 112 -13.19 -11.81 10.54
CA MET A 112 -12.41 -11.64 11.76
C MET A 112 -13.03 -10.57 12.69
N THR A 113 -13.58 -9.49 12.12
CA THR A 113 -14.28 -8.45 12.88
C THR A 113 -15.48 -7.91 12.09
N LYS A 114 -16.37 -7.16 12.76
CA LYS A 114 -17.53 -6.54 12.10
C LYS A 114 -17.10 -5.45 11.13
N GLU A 115 -16.12 -4.65 11.54
CA GLU A 115 -15.56 -3.54 10.78
C GLU A 115 -14.92 -4.04 9.47
N LEU A 116 -14.17 -5.15 9.52
CA LEU A 116 -13.60 -5.77 8.32
C LEU A 116 -14.69 -6.32 7.38
N THR A 117 -15.82 -6.76 7.92
CA THR A 117 -16.96 -7.19 7.11
C THR A 117 -17.64 -6.00 6.44
N GLU A 118 -17.82 -4.90 7.16
CA GLU A 118 -18.37 -3.65 6.63
C GLU A 118 -17.48 -3.07 5.54
N MET A 119 -16.16 -2.96 5.79
CA MET A 119 -15.19 -2.50 4.81
C MET A 119 -15.17 -3.39 3.57
N TYR A 120 -15.17 -4.72 3.75
CA TYR A 120 -15.24 -5.65 2.62
C TYR A 120 -16.47 -5.40 1.73
N ASN A 121 -17.61 -5.05 2.32
CA ASN A 121 -18.85 -4.80 1.58
C ASN A 121 -18.83 -3.44 0.85
N GLN A 122 -18.00 -2.49 1.29
CA GLN A 122 -17.83 -1.17 0.67
C GLN A 122 -16.77 -1.15 -0.44
N ILE A 123 -15.88 -2.13 -0.49
CA ILE A 123 -14.86 -2.22 -1.54
C ILE A 123 -15.54 -2.39 -2.90
N GLU A 124 -15.23 -1.51 -3.84
CA GLU A 124 -15.66 -1.59 -5.24
C GLU A 124 -14.48 -1.93 -6.14
N PHE A 125 -13.33 -1.29 -5.93
CA PHE A 125 -12.10 -1.44 -6.70
C PHE A 125 -11.44 -2.81 -6.48
N LYS A 126 -11.64 -3.79 -7.38
CA LYS A 126 -11.19 -5.18 -7.20
C LYS A 126 -9.76 -5.42 -7.71
N PRO A 127 -9.09 -6.50 -7.25
CA PRO A 127 -7.76 -6.88 -7.75
C PRO A 127 -7.63 -7.02 -9.27
N THR A 128 -8.71 -7.35 -9.97
CA THR A 128 -8.76 -7.42 -11.44
C THR A 128 -8.57 -6.07 -12.12
N GLU A 129 -8.81 -4.97 -11.41
CA GLU A 129 -8.72 -3.59 -11.91
C GLU A 129 -7.38 -2.92 -11.56
N PHE A 130 -6.54 -3.57 -10.74
CA PHE A 130 -5.29 -2.97 -10.25
C PHE A 130 -4.33 -2.63 -11.38
N VAL A 131 -4.18 -3.52 -12.36
CA VAL A 131 -3.27 -3.31 -13.50
C VAL A 131 -3.71 -2.10 -14.32
N SER A 132 -5.01 -2.03 -14.69
CA SER A 132 -5.55 -0.89 -15.43
C SER A 132 -5.44 0.41 -14.64
N TYR A 133 -5.63 0.38 -13.32
CA TYR A 133 -5.50 1.55 -12.46
C TYR A 133 -4.06 2.07 -12.40
N LEU A 134 -3.10 1.17 -12.19
CA LEU A 134 -1.68 1.49 -12.10
C LEU A 134 -1.12 2.06 -13.43
N LEU A 135 -1.63 1.60 -14.57
CA LEU A 135 -1.30 2.11 -15.90
C LEU A 135 -2.09 3.35 -16.31
N SER A 136 -3.10 3.76 -15.53
CA SER A 136 -3.90 4.94 -15.83
C SER A 136 -3.14 6.24 -15.52
N THR A 137 -3.62 7.36 -16.04
CA THR A 137 -3.10 8.70 -15.72
C THR A 137 -3.28 9.08 -14.25
N GLU A 138 -4.09 8.36 -13.47
CA GLU A 138 -4.20 8.59 -12.03
C GLU A 138 -2.96 8.15 -11.24
N VAL A 139 -2.19 7.18 -11.76
CA VAL A 139 -0.94 6.71 -11.13
C VAL A 139 0.25 6.97 -12.03
N GLY A 140 0.23 6.49 -13.28
CA GLY A 140 1.20 6.87 -14.30
C GLY A 140 2.32 5.87 -14.59
N PHE A 141 2.20 4.58 -14.21
CA PHE A 141 3.18 3.59 -14.69
C PHE A 141 3.08 3.44 -16.21
N GLU A 142 4.24 3.32 -16.88
CA GLU A 142 4.33 3.28 -18.34
C GLU A 142 4.03 1.89 -18.89
N THR A 143 4.56 0.85 -18.24
CA THR A 143 4.38 -0.53 -18.68
C THR A 143 4.08 -1.46 -17.52
N CYS A 144 3.46 -2.60 -17.84
CA CYS A 144 3.25 -3.71 -16.92
C CYS A 144 3.55 -5.03 -17.63
N THR A 145 4.31 -5.91 -16.98
CA THR A 145 4.57 -7.27 -17.45
C THR A 145 4.30 -8.29 -16.34
N THR A 146 3.75 -9.44 -16.70
CA THR A 146 3.64 -10.57 -15.78
C THR A 146 4.96 -11.34 -15.77
N ILE A 147 5.66 -11.35 -14.65
CA ILE A 147 7.00 -11.96 -14.55
C ILE A 147 6.93 -13.45 -14.23
N ALA A 148 5.99 -13.83 -13.37
CA ALA A 148 5.82 -15.22 -12.98
C ALA A 148 4.44 -15.47 -12.40
N THR A 149 4.01 -16.73 -12.50
CA THR A 149 2.98 -17.31 -11.64
C THR A 149 3.61 -18.54 -11.00
N PRO A 150 4.20 -18.43 -9.80
CA PRO A 150 4.95 -19.53 -9.21
C PRO A 150 4.09 -20.76 -9.05
N ASP A 151 4.60 -21.91 -9.46
CA ASP A 151 3.98 -23.19 -9.15
C ASP A 151 4.14 -23.45 -7.65
N ASN A 152 3.04 -23.31 -6.93
CA ASN A 152 2.96 -23.64 -5.51
C ASN A 152 2.04 -24.85 -5.31
N THR A 153 2.40 -25.74 -4.38
CA THR A 153 1.57 -26.89 -3.99
C THR A 153 0.19 -26.47 -3.51
N HIS A 154 0.08 -25.25 -2.97
CA HIS A 154 -1.18 -24.64 -2.56
C HIS A 154 -1.66 -23.61 -3.59
N LYS A 155 -2.80 -23.89 -4.24
CA LYS A 155 -3.43 -23.00 -5.25
C LYS A 155 -3.64 -21.56 -4.79
N GLY A 156 -3.79 -21.31 -3.48
CA GLY A 156 -3.94 -19.97 -2.91
C GLY A 156 -2.68 -19.08 -3.01
N PHE A 157 -1.52 -19.69 -3.26
CA PHE A 157 -0.23 -19.00 -3.42
C PHE A 157 0.27 -19.01 -4.88
N GLN A 158 -0.47 -19.63 -5.81
CA GLN A 158 -0.22 -19.52 -7.24
C GLN A 158 -0.77 -18.18 -7.74
N ARG A 159 -0.03 -17.10 -7.48
CA ARG A 159 -0.45 -15.73 -7.80
C ARG A 159 0.51 -15.10 -8.80
N SER A 160 -0.05 -14.38 -9.76
CA SER A 160 0.74 -13.65 -10.73
C SER A 160 1.48 -12.50 -10.06
N MET A 161 2.76 -12.39 -10.38
CA MET A 161 3.62 -11.26 -10.02
C MET A 161 3.75 -10.34 -11.22
N PHE A 162 3.52 -9.06 -10.98
CA PHE A 162 3.55 -8.01 -11.99
C PHE A 162 4.74 -7.09 -11.75
N LEU A 163 5.44 -6.73 -12.82
CA LEU A 163 6.43 -5.66 -12.84
C LEU A 163 5.82 -4.45 -13.55
N PHE A 164 5.69 -3.35 -12.82
CA PHE A 164 5.37 -2.06 -13.40
C PHE A 164 6.64 -1.22 -13.50
N VAL A 165 6.78 -0.47 -14.60
CA VAL A 165 7.94 0.41 -14.82
C VAL A 165 7.47 1.84 -14.93
N LYS A 166 8.07 2.74 -14.16
CA LYS A 166 7.89 4.19 -14.24
C LYS A 166 8.77 4.73 -15.36
N SER A 167 8.29 5.72 -16.11
CA SER A 167 9.07 6.26 -17.23
C SER A 167 10.42 6.82 -16.78
N ALA A 168 11.45 6.59 -17.59
CA ALA A 168 12.81 7.10 -17.36
C ALA A 168 12.95 8.59 -17.68
N SER A 169 12.02 9.12 -18.48
CA SER A 169 11.99 10.55 -18.81
C SER A 169 11.51 11.34 -17.60
N THR A 170 12.35 12.22 -17.06
CA THR A 170 11.88 13.32 -16.22
C THR A 170 10.90 14.12 -17.07
N VAL A 171 9.66 14.28 -16.59
CA VAL A 171 8.81 15.35 -17.10
C VAL A 171 9.49 16.63 -16.66
N ASP A 172 10.31 17.21 -17.55
CA ASP A 172 10.82 18.56 -17.37
C ASP A 172 9.59 19.46 -17.18
N GLN A 173 9.51 20.08 -16.00
CA GLN A 173 8.52 21.11 -15.69
C GLN A 173 8.90 22.43 -16.36
#